data_AF-A0AA51RWS6-F1
#
_entry.id   AF-A0AA51RWS6-F1
#
_cell.length_a   1.000
_cell.length_b   1.000
_cell.length_c   1.000
_cell.angle_alpha   90.00
_cell.angle_beta   90.00
_cell.angle_gamma   90.00
#
_symmetry.space_group_name_H-M   'P 1'
#
loop_
_entity.id
_entity.type
_entity.pdbx_description
1 polymer ?
#
loop_
_entity_poly.entity_id
_entity_poly.type
_entity_poly.pdbx_seq_one_letter_code
_entity_poly.pdbx_strand_id
1 'polypeptide(L)'
;MAEEYPEKVKLYDHVSNSGIVHMPGRKFPVVALQGDTLSTMLSAATYFMDKAKEYKDEDMYYEALSLAERLQGSLLQYEKVLQSEGLEKPYMMDVKEIKLEQEFENS
;
A
#
# COMPACT_ATOMS: atom_id res chain seq x y z
N MET A 1 8.52 -35.82 8.39
CA MET A 1 9.10 -34.67 7.66
C MET A 1 8.56 -33.43 8.36
N ALA A 2 9.41 -32.49 8.76
CA ALA A 2 8.91 -31.22 9.28
C ALA A 2 8.10 -30.56 8.16
N GLU A 3 6.91 -30.06 8.46
CA GLU A 3 6.12 -29.29 7.50
C GLU A 3 6.97 -28.14 6.98
N GLU A 4 7.21 -28.13 5.66
CA GLU A 4 8.08 -27.13 5.01
C GLU A 4 7.47 -25.73 5.09
N TYR A 5 6.14 -25.64 5.26
CA TYR A 5 5.33 -24.42 5.30
C TYR A 5 4.19 -24.56 6.33
N PRO A 6 3.73 -23.48 6.97
CA PRO A 6 2.64 -23.57 7.95
C PRO A 6 1.29 -23.87 7.28
N GLU A 7 0.45 -24.70 7.90
CA GLU A 7 -0.91 -24.97 7.42
C GLU A 7 -1.92 -23.86 7.74
N LYS A 8 -1.64 -23.07 8.77
CA LYS A 8 -2.48 -21.95 9.23
C LYS A 8 -1.66 -20.67 9.31
N VAL A 9 -2.35 -19.53 9.31
CA VAL A 9 -1.72 -18.23 9.52
C VAL A 9 -0.94 -18.25 10.85
N LYS A 10 0.35 -17.92 10.78
CA LYS A 10 1.22 -17.81 11.96
C LYS A 10 1.70 -16.39 12.15
N LEU A 11 1.42 -15.80 13.30
CA LEU A 11 1.99 -14.51 13.70
C LEU A 11 3.37 -14.75 14.33
N TYR A 12 4.41 -14.14 13.79
CA TYR A 12 5.76 -14.19 14.37
C TYR A 12 6.04 -13.00 15.28
N ASP A 13 5.63 -11.80 14.86
CA ASP A 13 5.85 -10.57 15.61
C ASP A 13 4.77 -9.53 15.24
N HIS A 14 4.52 -8.57 16.12
CA HIS A 14 3.64 -7.45 15.85
C HIS A 14 4.12 -6.18 16.56
N VAL A 15 3.97 -5.05 15.88
CA VAL A 15 4.13 -3.70 16.42
C VAL A 15 2.92 -2.87 16.01
N SER A 16 2.80 -1.64 16.50
CA SER A 16 1.73 -0.75 16.03
C SER A 16 1.74 -0.64 14.50
N ASN A 17 0.60 -0.93 13.88
CA ASN A 17 0.35 -0.86 12.43
C ASN A 17 1.13 -1.84 11.53
N SER A 18 1.84 -2.82 12.09
CA SER A 18 2.43 -3.89 11.27
C SER A 18 2.67 -5.20 12.03
N GLY A 19 2.83 -6.29 11.29
CA GLY A 19 3.22 -7.58 11.86
C GLY A 19 3.89 -8.49 10.85
N ILE A 20 4.66 -9.45 11.36
CA ILE A 20 5.29 -10.48 10.54
C ILE A 20 4.40 -11.72 10.55
N VAL A 21 3.77 -12.01 9.41
CA VAL A 21 2.75 -13.06 9.28
C VAL A 21 3.19 -14.11 8.27
N HIS A 22 3.17 -15.38 8.65
CA HIS A 22 3.35 -16.48 7.72
C HIS A 22 2.01 -16.93 7.17
N MET A 23 1.77 -16.66 5.89
CA MET A 23 0.58 -17.15 5.20
C MET A 23 0.73 -18.65 4.87
N PRO A 24 -0.36 -19.43 4.89
CA PRO A 24 -0.33 -20.83 4.51
C PRO A 24 0.27 -21.07 3.12
N GLY A 25 1.10 -22.10 2.99
CA GLY A 25 1.70 -22.50 1.71
C GLY A 25 2.73 -21.50 1.13
N ARG A 26 3.15 -20.49 1.90
CA ARG A 26 4.25 -19.60 1.53
C ARG A 26 5.53 -20.06 2.20
N LYS A 27 6.66 -19.82 1.51
CA LYS A 27 8.01 -20.13 2.03
C LYS A 27 8.50 -19.11 3.05
N PHE A 28 8.17 -17.85 2.83
CA PHE A 28 8.64 -16.74 3.65
C PHE A 28 7.43 -16.00 4.24
N PRO A 29 7.57 -15.51 5.48
CA PRO A 29 6.57 -14.62 6.05
C PRO A 29 6.51 -13.30 5.26
N VAL A 30 5.37 -12.63 5.39
CA VAL A 30 5.13 -11.30 4.84
C VAL A 30 5.10 -10.27 5.96
N VAL A 31 5.39 -9.03 5.60
CA VAL A 31 5.06 -7.88 6.45
C VAL A 31 3.60 -7.51 6.16
N ALA A 32 2.73 -7.73 7.13
CA ALA A 32 1.38 -7.19 7.11
C ALA A 32 1.45 -5.72 7.54
N LEU A 33 0.93 -4.82 6.73
CA LEU A 33 0.83 -3.39 7.04
C LEU A 33 -0.64 -3.02 7.21
N GLN A 34 -0.94 -2.18 8.20
CA GLN A 34 -2.28 -1.63 8.39
C GLN A 34 -2.57 -0.55 7.33
N GLY A 35 -3.86 -0.38 7.02
CA GLY A 35 -4.30 0.56 5.98
C GLY A 35 -3.91 2.00 6.23
N ASP A 36 -3.80 2.44 7.49
CA ASP A 36 -3.33 3.80 7.83
C ASP A 36 -1.88 4.05 7.38
N THR A 37 -1.01 3.07 7.55
CA THR A 37 0.39 3.12 7.12
C THR A 37 0.47 3.16 5.60
N LEU A 38 -0.31 2.30 4.93
CA LEU A 38 -0.41 2.33 3.46
C LEU A 38 -0.96 3.67 2.95
N SER A 39 -1.93 4.28 3.63
CA SER A 39 -2.48 5.59 3.26
C SER A 39 -1.43 6.69 3.37
N THR A 40 -0.59 6.66 4.41
CA THR A 40 0.52 7.62 4.58
C THR A 40 1.58 7.43 3.50
N MET A 41 1.89 6.19 3.12
CA MET A 41 2.79 5.90 2.01
C MET A 41 2.24 6.41 0.67
N LEU A 42 0.93 6.28 0.43
CA LEU A 42 0.29 6.81 -0.77
C LEU A 42 0.38 8.34 -0.81
N SER A 43 0.09 9.03 0.30
CA SER A 43 0.28 10.48 0.40
C SER A 43 1.72 10.91 0.13
N ALA A 44 2.71 10.14 0.59
CA ALA A 44 4.11 10.43 0.32
C ALA A 44 4.45 10.25 -1.16
N ALA A 45 3.94 9.19 -1.80
CA ALA A 45 4.14 8.96 -3.23
C ALA A 45 3.53 10.08 -4.08
N THR A 46 2.30 10.51 -3.78
CA THR A 46 1.67 11.64 -4.49
C THR A 46 2.42 12.95 -4.27
N TYR A 47 2.93 13.18 -3.04
CA TYR A 47 3.78 14.33 -2.77
C TYR A 47 5.08 14.32 -3.60
N PHE A 48 5.69 13.15 -3.80
CA PHE A 48 6.87 13.04 -4.66
C PHE A 48 6.55 13.28 -6.13
N MET A 49 5.38 12.89 -6.62
CA MET A 49 4.93 13.26 -7.97
C MET A 49 4.85 14.78 -8.13
N ASP A 50 4.27 15.48 -7.15
CA ASP A 50 4.18 16.95 -7.17
C ASP A 50 5.57 17.61 -7.16
N LYS A 51 6.50 17.09 -6.35
CA LYS A 51 7.88 17.57 -6.32
C LYS A 51 8.63 17.29 -7.61
N ALA A 52 8.43 16.13 -8.21
CA ALA A 52 9.03 15.80 -9.50
C ALA A 52 8.61 16.80 -10.58
N LYS A 53 7.34 17.21 -10.60
CA LYS A 53 6.85 18.30 -11.48
C LYS A 53 7.52 19.64 -11.19
N GLU A 54 7.61 20.04 -9.92
CA GLU A 54 8.27 21.30 -9.51
C GLU A 54 9.73 21.36 -9.97
N TYR A 55 10.45 20.24 -9.89
CA TYR A 55 11.84 20.14 -10.31
C TYR A 55 12.05 19.78 -11.78
N LYS A 56 10.98 19.56 -12.54
CA LYS A 56 11.03 19.11 -13.94
C LYS A 56 11.79 17.78 -14.10
N ASP A 57 11.62 16.89 -13.12
CA ASP A 57 12.26 15.57 -13.05
C ASP A 57 11.27 14.48 -13.48
N GLU A 58 11.31 14.14 -14.77
CA GLU A 58 10.39 13.17 -15.39
C GLU A 58 10.60 11.74 -14.86
N ASP A 59 11.86 11.34 -14.62
CA ASP A 59 12.19 10.01 -14.11
C ASP A 59 11.64 9.84 -12.68
N MET A 60 11.86 10.84 -11.81
CA MET A 60 11.29 10.84 -10.46
C MET A 60 9.76 10.79 -10.49
N TYR A 61 9.14 11.48 -11.46
CA TYR A 61 7.69 11.50 -11.59
C TYR A 61 7.14 10.10 -11.87
N TYR A 62 7.68 9.41 -12.87
CA TYR A 62 7.20 8.09 -13.26
C TYR A 62 7.46 7.01 -12.21
N GLU A 63 8.58 7.08 -11.49
CA GLU A 63 8.85 6.20 -10.36
C GLU A 63 7.85 6.43 -9.20
N ALA A 64 7.58 7.70 -8.87
CA ALA A 64 6.59 8.05 -7.85
C ALA A 64 5.16 7.67 -8.26
N LEU A 65 4.81 7.84 -9.54
CA LEU A 65 3.54 7.40 -10.11
C LEU A 65 3.36 5.88 -9.97
N SER A 66 4.36 5.10 -10.39
CA SER A 66 4.28 3.63 -10.27
C SER A 66 4.11 3.16 -8.82
N LEU A 67 4.77 3.83 -7.88
CA LEU A 67 4.59 3.57 -6.45
C LEU A 67 3.17 3.93 -5.99
N ALA A 68 2.67 5.10 -6.37
CA ALA A 68 1.33 5.57 -6.02
C ALA A 68 0.25 4.62 -6.55
N GLU A 69 0.36 4.14 -7.79
CA GLU A 69 -0.59 3.20 -8.40
C GLU A 69 -0.67 1.87 -7.63
N ARG A 70 0.48 1.32 -7.24
CA ARG A 70 0.54 0.07 -6.46
C ARG A 70 -0.08 0.23 -5.07
N LEU A 71 0.18 1.36 -4.41
CA LEU A 71 -0.36 1.66 -3.09
C LEU A 71 -1.86 1.92 -3.16
N GLN A 72 -2.32 2.71 -4.14
CA GLN A 72 -3.74 2.96 -4.39
C GLN A 72 -4.48 1.64 -4.66
N GLY A 73 -3.96 0.79 -5.54
CA GLY A 73 -4.56 -0.52 -5.82
C GLY A 73 -4.67 -1.40 -4.58
N SER A 74 -3.64 -1.41 -3.73
CA SER A 74 -3.64 -2.15 -2.46
C SER A 74 -4.67 -1.61 -1.48
N LEU A 75 -4.78 -0.29 -1.35
CA LEU A 75 -5.76 0.36 -0.48
C LEU A 75 -7.19 0.16 -0.99
N LEU A 76 -7.45 0.21 -2.30
CA LEU A 76 -8.78 -0.08 -2.86
C LEU A 76 -9.23 -1.51 -2.51
N GLN A 77 -8.31 -2.48 -2.59
CA GLN A 77 -8.60 -3.85 -2.20
C GLN A 77 -8.83 -3.96 -0.69
N TYR A 78 -8.04 -3.28 0.12
CA TYR A 78 -8.22 -3.21 1.58
C TYR A 78 -9.59 -2.63 1.97
N GLU A 79 -9.98 -1.49 1.39
CA GLU A 79 -11.28 -0.87 1.64
C GLU A 79 -12.46 -1.75 1.22
N LYS A 80 -12.31 -2.48 0.11
CA LYS A 80 -13.33 -3.45 -0.33
C LYS A 80 -13.54 -4.54 0.71
N VAL A 81 -12.46 -5.05 1.32
CA VAL A 81 -12.54 -6.05 2.40
C VAL A 81 -13.15 -5.44 3.66
N LEU A 82 -12.73 -4.24 4.07
CA LEU A 82 -13.34 -3.58 5.22
C LEU A 82 -14.85 -3.41 5.03
N GLN A 83 -15.28 -2.97 3.85
CA GLN A 83 -16.69 -2.81 3.52
C GLN A 83 -17.45 -4.14 3.59
N SER A 84 -16.89 -5.25 3.08
CA SER A 84 -17.56 -6.56 3.14
C SER A 84 -17.68 -7.11 4.56
N GLU A 85 -16.74 -6.74 5.45
CA GLU A 85 -16.73 -7.14 6.85
C GLU A 85 -17.48 -6.15 7.77
N GLY A 86 -18.04 -5.06 7.23
CA GLY A 86 -18.74 -4.05 8.01
C GLY A 86 -17.83 -3.20 8.90
N LEU A 87 -16.55 -3.06 8.53
CA LEU A 87 -15.54 -2.28 9.25
C LEU A 87 -15.40 -0.87 8.65
N GLU A 88 -15.16 0.11 9.52
CA GLU A 88 -14.83 1.48 9.11
C GLU A 88 -13.35 1.59 8.72
N LYS A 89 -13.04 2.57 7.85
CA LYS A 89 -11.65 2.84 7.44
C LYS A 89 -10.88 3.51 8.59
N PRO A 90 -9.60 3.18 8.82
CA PRO A 90 -8.79 3.79 9.88
C PRO A 90 -8.15 5.13 9.48
N TYR A 91 -8.56 5.72 8.36
CA TYR A 91 -8.02 6.97 7.81
C TYR A 91 -9.12 7.76 7.08
N MET A 92 -8.90 9.07 6.90
CA MET A 92 -9.88 9.98 6.29
C MET A 92 -9.77 10.11 4.76
N MET A 93 -8.70 9.58 4.17
CA MET A 93 -8.45 9.65 2.72
C MET A 93 -9.54 8.91 1.93
N ASP A 94 -10.07 9.54 0.88
CA ASP A 94 -10.89 8.85 -0.13
C ASP A 94 -10.01 8.36 -1.29
N VAL A 95 -9.56 7.11 -1.17
CA VAL A 95 -8.64 6.49 -2.13
C VAL A 95 -9.23 6.40 -3.54
N LYS A 96 -10.57 6.34 -3.67
CA LYS A 96 -11.25 6.28 -4.98
C LYS A 96 -11.24 7.62 -5.71
N GLU A 97 -11.13 8.72 -4.97
CA GLU A 97 -11.13 10.07 -5.54
C GLU A 97 -9.73 10.55 -5.94
N ILE A 98 -8.68 9.86 -5.50
CA ILE A 98 -7.30 10.17 -5.91
C ILE A 98 -7.13 9.89 -7.40
N LYS A 99 -6.86 10.94 -8.16
CA LYS A 99 -6.52 10.87 -9.58
C LYS A 99 -5.01 10.95 -9.72
N LEU A 100 -4.40 9.86 -10.17
CA LEU A 100 -2.99 9.83 -10.52
C LEU A 100 -2.85 10.25 -11.99
N GLU A 101 -2.31 11.44 -12.21
CA GLU A 101 -2.07 11.96 -13.56
C GLU A 101 -1.03 11.09 -14.27
N GLN A 102 -1.38 10.61 -15.45
CA GLN A 102 -0.56 9.64 -16.19
C GLN A 102 0.51 10.31 -17.07
N GLU A 103 0.35 11.61 -17.30
CA GLU A 103 1.22 12.39 -18.17
C GLU A 103 1.99 13.42 -17.35
N PHE A 104 3.28 13.53 -17.64
CA PHE A 104 4.14 14.58 -17.11
C PHE A 104 3.96 15.84 -17.96
N GLU A 105 2.93 16.62 -17.69
CA GLU A 105 2.79 17.93 -18.33
C GLU A 105 3.79 18.90 -17.70
N ASN A 106 4.77 19.34 -18.51
CA ASN A 106 5.66 20.45 -18.15
C ASN A 106 4.85 21.74 -18.00
N SER A 107 4.36 22.01 -16.79
CA SER A 107 3.78 23.31 -16.43
C SER A 107 4.83 24.42 -16.43
#